data_AF-A0A4R2BPW8-F1
#
_entry.id   AF-A0A4R2BPW8-F1
#
_cell.length_a   1.000
_cell.length_b   1.000
_cell.length_c   1.000
_cell.angle_alpha   90.00
_cell.angle_beta   90.00
_cell.angle_gamma   90.00
#
_symmetry.space_group_name_H-M   'P 1'
#
loop_
_entity.id
_entity.type
_entity.pdbx_description
1 polymer ?
#
loop_
_entity_poly.entity_id
_entity_poly.type
_entity_poly.pdbx_seq_one_letter_code
_entity_poly.pdbx_strand_id
1 'polypeptide(L)'
;MIRHQFDIAAVEEAIAELDANWLKKARKRTAKFIAQKAYKEASSIWSTVKPVYMRLQHDKCVFCEQRLEGGAYGPVTWDLEHFRPKSNVEIWPDPTRHSDLTYANIGTASASGYYWLAYELRNYAASCKVCNSIFKLNWFPIAAVRALSETDAVDQEHAFLCYPLGEGDLDPEELITFTLTTAVPTHREGPLNLRGRIIIDFFGLNKRDTLHRDRAQMIGSIGMLLEERDRGTASAEKLEAIEQLNGPHVPHAACVRAFKRLWEVDAVAARRGYEMCLAYGFDLSRAPPDL
;
A
#
# COMPACT_ATOMS: atom_id res chain seq x y z
N MET A 1 -2.99 4.97 -1.68
CA MET A 1 -3.12 3.50 -1.78
C MET A 1 -4.30 3.24 -2.69
N ILE A 2 -4.26 2.25 -3.56
CA ILE A 2 -5.37 1.92 -4.47
C ILE A 2 -5.68 0.42 -4.40
N ARG A 3 -6.89 0.03 -4.76
CA ARG A 3 -7.23 -1.37 -4.99
C ARG A 3 -6.51 -1.92 -6.23
N HIS A 4 -6.00 -3.14 -6.10
CA HIS A 4 -5.47 -3.94 -7.19
C HIS A 4 -6.40 -5.13 -7.44
N GLN A 5 -6.72 -5.39 -8.70
CA GLN A 5 -7.47 -6.58 -9.09
C GLN A 5 -6.68 -7.83 -8.67
N PHE A 6 -7.37 -8.83 -8.12
CA PHE A 6 -6.75 -10.08 -7.68
C PHE A 6 -7.62 -11.26 -8.12
N ASP A 7 -7.16 -11.96 -9.13
CA ASP A 7 -7.71 -13.24 -9.56
C ASP A 7 -6.79 -14.36 -9.07
N ILE A 8 -7.32 -15.20 -8.18
CA ILE A 8 -6.55 -16.31 -7.59
C ILE A 8 -6.11 -17.32 -8.65
N ALA A 9 -6.92 -17.59 -9.67
CA ALA A 9 -6.58 -18.58 -10.71
C ALA A 9 -5.40 -18.08 -11.56
N ALA A 10 -5.45 -16.81 -11.98
CA ALA A 10 -4.36 -16.18 -12.72
C ALA A 10 -3.07 -16.09 -11.89
N VAL A 11 -3.18 -15.82 -10.58
CA VAL A 11 -2.01 -15.82 -9.67
C VAL A 11 -1.42 -17.22 -9.53
N GLU A 12 -2.24 -18.26 -9.35
CA GLU A 12 -1.79 -19.65 -9.27
C GLU A 12 -1.10 -20.11 -10.57
N GLU A 13 -1.66 -19.74 -11.73
CA GLU A 13 -1.08 -20.01 -13.05
C GLU A 13 0.30 -19.35 -13.20
N ALA A 14 0.39 -18.03 -12.94
CA ALA A 14 1.65 -17.29 -13.02
C ALA A 14 2.72 -17.81 -12.04
N ILE A 15 2.31 -18.35 -10.89
CA ILE A 15 3.21 -19.03 -9.95
C ILE A 15 3.70 -20.36 -10.53
N ALA A 16 2.81 -21.14 -11.15
CA ALA A 16 3.16 -22.43 -11.74
C ALA A 16 4.12 -22.29 -12.93
N GLU A 17 4.03 -21.19 -13.69
CA GLU A 17 5.01 -20.84 -14.72
C GLU A 17 6.43 -20.61 -14.16
N LEU A 18 6.53 -20.05 -12.95
CA LEU A 18 7.83 -19.82 -12.29
C LEU A 18 8.37 -21.08 -11.60
N ASP A 19 7.50 -21.85 -10.94
CA ASP A 19 7.81 -23.14 -10.34
C ASP A 19 6.53 -23.99 -10.23
N ALA A 20 6.39 -24.97 -11.13
CA ALA A 20 5.22 -25.85 -11.22
C ALA A 20 4.94 -26.63 -9.92
N ASN A 21 5.92 -26.76 -9.03
CA ASN A 21 5.75 -27.45 -7.75
C ASN A 21 5.54 -26.49 -6.56
N TRP A 22 5.55 -25.17 -6.78
CA TRP A 22 5.51 -24.17 -5.71
C TRP A 22 4.26 -24.31 -4.83
N LEU A 23 3.07 -24.45 -5.43
CA LEU A 23 1.81 -24.58 -4.69
C LEU A 23 1.78 -25.87 -3.84
N LYS A 24 2.28 -26.99 -4.38
CA LYS A 24 2.42 -28.25 -3.64
C LYS A 24 3.41 -28.11 -2.47
N LYS A 25 4.54 -27.45 -2.72
CA LYS A 25 5.58 -27.12 -1.74
C LYS A 25 5.04 -26.21 -0.63
N ALA A 26 4.22 -25.22 -0.97
CA ALA A 26 3.55 -24.30 -0.04
C ALA A 26 2.56 -25.06 0.86
N ARG A 27 1.64 -25.85 0.28
CA ARG A 27 0.67 -26.67 1.04
C ARG A 27 1.35 -27.60 2.06
N LYS A 28 2.43 -28.28 1.66
CA LYS A 28 3.20 -29.16 2.56
C LYS A 28 3.82 -28.39 3.75
N ARG A 29 4.32 -27.18 3.50
CA ARG A 29 4.90 -26.31 4.54
C ARG A 29 3.83 -25.77 5.49
N THR A 30 2.71 -25.30 4.95
CA THR A 30 1.56 -24.86 5.76
C THR A 30 1.07 -25.96 6.70
N ALA A 31 0.89 -27.19 6.21
CA ALA A 31 0.50 -28.32 7.04
C ALA A 31 1.51 -28.59 8.18
N LYS A 32 2.82 -28.45 7.91
CA LYS A 32 3.86 -28.56 8.93
C LYS A 32 3.74 -27.46 9.99
N PHE A 33 3.53 -26.21 9.59
CA PHE A 33 3.40 -25.09 10.54
C PHE A 33 2.15 -25.22 11.40
N ILE A 34 1.03 -25.68 10.83
CA ILE A 34 -0.19 -26.00 11.57
C ILE A 34 0.08 -27.06 12.64
N ALA A 35 0.69 -28.19 12.27
CA ALA A 35 1.05 -29.24 13.23
C ALA A 35 1.99 -28.75 14.35
N GLN A 36 2.86 -27.78 14.04
CA GLN A 36 3.81 -27.21 15.01
C GLN A 36 3.25 -26.03 15.81
N LYS A 37 2.08 -25.50 15.41
CA LYS A 37 1.50 -24.24 15.91
C LYS A 37 2.48 -23.06 15.91
N ALA A 38 3.40 -23.07 14.94
CA ALA A 38 4.49 -22.10 14.86
C ALA A 38 5.09 -22.09 13.45
N TYR A 39 5.54 -20.91 13.04
CA TYR A 39 6.35 -20.76 11.83
C TYR A 39 7.81 -21.08 12.16
N LYS A 40 8.32 -22.19 11.63
CA LYS A 40 9.71 -22.64 11.80
C LYS A 40 10.27 -23.21 10.50
N GLU A 41 11.04 -22.41 9.79
CA GLU A 41 11.69 -22.78 8.54
C GLU A 41 13.05 -22.08 8.41
N ALA A 42 14.06 -22.83 7.94
CA ALA A 42 15.42 -22.32 7.76
C ALA A 42 15.59 -21.51 6.46
N SER A 43 14.86 -21.86 5.40
CA SER A 43 14.89 -21.16 4.13
C SER A 43 13.52 -21.16 3.47
N SER A 44 13.13 -19.98 3.01
CA SER A 44 11.81 -19.74 2.43
C SER A 44 11.75 -19.92 0.92
N ILE A 45 10.56 -20.16 0.38
CA ILE A 45 10.34 -20.22 -1.07
C ILE A 45 9.53 -19.05 -1.64
N TRP A 46 9.07 -18.10 -0.81
CA TRP A 46 8.21 -17.01 -1.28
C TRP A 46 8.94 -16.00 -2.19
N SER A 47 10.27 -15.92 -2.14
CA SER A 47 11.06 -15.13 -3.09
C SER A 47 10.81 -15.54 -4.55
N THR A 48 10.53 -16.82 -4.81
CA THR A 48 10.20 -17.36 -6.14
C THR A 48 8.98 -16.68 -6.74
N VAL A 49 7.96 -16.36 -5.93
CA VAL A 49 6.68 -15.82 -6.44
C VAL A 49 6.58 -14.29 -6.35
N LYS A 50 7.60 -13.63 -5.80
CA LYS A 50 7.68 -12.17 -5.70
C LYS A 50 7.40 -11.46 -7.05
N PRO A 51 7.93 -11.90 -8.21
CA PRO A 51 7.67 -11.25 -9.49
C PRO A 51 6.20 -11.23 -9.90
N VAL A 52 5.38 -12.19 -9.45
CA VAL A 52 3.94 -12.23 -9.74
C VAL A 52 3.24 -11.02 -9.12
N TYR A 53 3.52 -10.76 -7.83
CA TYR A 53 2.90 -9.65 -7.09
C TYR A 53 3.44 -8.28 -7.53
N MET A 54 4.72 -8.21 -7.92
CA MET A 54 5.27 -6.98 -8.52
C MET A 54 4.49 -6.58 -9.78
N ARG A 55 4.29 -7.51 -10.70
CA ARG A 55 3.50 -7.27 -11.93
C ARG A 55 2.03 -6.95 -11.64
N LEU A 56 1.40 -7.73 -10.75
CA LEU A 56 0.03 -7.51 -10.31
C LEU A 56 -0.21 -6.09 -9.80
N GLN A 57 0.81 -5.51 -9.17
CA GLN A 57 0.77 -4.18 -8.58
C GLN A 57 1.42 -3.09 -9.44
N HIS A 58 1.72 -3.41 -10.71
CA HIS A 58 2.33 -2.48 -11.66
C HIS A 58 3.65 -1.88 -11.17
N ASP A 59 4.47 -2.70 -10.49
CA ASP A 59 5.73 -2.30 -9.89
C ASP A 59 5.58 -1.10 -8.94
N LYS A 60 4.45 -1.04 -8.22
CA LYS A 60 4.20 -0.08 -7.13
C LYS A 60 4.10 -0.75 -5.77
N CYS A 61 4.67 -0.08 -4.76
CA CYS A 61 4.52 -0.48 -3.37
C CYS A 61 3.04 -0.49 -3.00
N VAL A 62 2.55 -1.63 -2.49
CA VAL A 62 1.16 -1.82 -2.09
C VAL A 62 0.67 -0.76 -1.10
N PHE A 63 1.56 -0.22 -0.25
CA PHE A 63 1.20 0.72 0.81
C PHE A 63 1.39 2.20 0.42
N CYS A 64 2.55 2.57 -0.12
CA CYS A 64 2.89 3.97 -0.41
C CYS A 64 2.75 4.38 -1.88
N GLU A 65 2.46 3.42 -2.77
CA GLU A 65 2.34 3.60 -4.23
C GLU A 65 3.57 4.17 -4.94
N GLN A 66 4.71 4.23 -4.26
CA GLN A 66 5.98 4.54 -4.90
C GLN A 66 6.28 3.44 -5.93
N ARG A 67 6.57 3.84 -7.16
CA ARG A 67 7.05 2.93 -8.19
C ARG A 67 8.53 2.61 -7.93
N LEU A 68 8.90 1.34 -8.05
CA LEU A 68 10.29 0.90 -7.96
C LEU A 68 10.69 0.17 -9.24
N GLU A 69 11.97 -0.19 -9.31
CA GLU A 69 12.52 -1.00 -10.41
C GLU A 69 11.72 -2.29 -10.60
N GLY A 70 11.30 -2.56 -11.84
CA GLY A 70 10.60 -3.79 -12.24
C GLY A 70 11.53 -4.82 -12.88
N GLY A 71 10.95 -5.79 -13.57
CA GLY A 71 11.71 -6.71 -14.44
C GLY A 71 12.82 -7.50 -13.75
N ALA A 72 13.95 -7.67 -14.41
CA ALA A 72 15.05 -8.52 -13.97
C ALA A 72 15.80 -7.99 -12.73
N TYR A 73 15.84 -6.67 -12.54
CA TYR A 73 16.54 -6.03 -11.42
C TYR A 73 15.62 -5.74 -10.23
N GLY A 74 14.30 -5.70 -10.46
CA GLY A 74 13.32 -5.44 -9.43
C GLY A 74 13.44 -6.31 -8.18
N PRO A 75 13.55 -7.65 -8.24
CA PRO A 75 13.47 -8.50 -7.05
C PRO A 75 14.40 -8.14 -5.88
N VAL A 76 15.47 -7.38 -6.14
CA VAL A 76 16.43 -6.83 -5.16
C VAL A 76 15.85 -5.64 -4.36
N THR A 77 15.02 -4.81 -4.98
CA THR A 77 14.42 -3.58 -4.41
C THR A 77 13.10 -3.83 -3.70
N TRP A 78 12.44 -4.96 -4.00
CA TRP A 78 11.15 -5.37 -3.43
C TRP A 78 11.30 -6.33 -2.27
N ASP A 79 10.33 -6.31 -1.37
CA ASP A 79 10.01 -7.41 -0.47
C ASP A 79 8.67 -8.02 -0.86
N LEU A 80 8.50 -9.31 -0.55
CA LEU A 80 7.19 -9.95 -0.57
C LEU A 80 6.67 -9.94 0.87
N GLU A 81 5.69 -9.08 1.09
CA GLU A 81 5.05 -8.79 2.37
C GLU A 81 4.12 -9.93 2.80
N HIS A 82 4.03 -10.14 4.12
CA HIS A 82 2.97 -10.94 4.74
C HIS A 82 2.02 -9.98 5.46
N PHE A 83 0.84 -9.68 4.89
CA PHE A 83 -0.11 -8.72 5.43
C PHE A 83 -0.36 -8.98 6.93
N ARG A 84 -0.76 -10.21 7.28
CA ARG A 84 -0.73 -10.78 8.62
C ARG A 84 0.65 -11.45 8.88
N PRO A 85 1.42 -11.03 9.90
CA PRO A 85 2.77 -11.56 10.15
C PRO A 85 2.78 -13.06 10.43
N LYS A 86 3.61 -13.80 9.68
CA LYS A 86 3.77 -15.26 9.81
C LYS A 86 4.40 -15.74 11.13
N SER A 87 5.12 -14.86 11.82
CA SER A 87 5.84 -15.13 13.07
C SER A 87 5.28 -14.24 14.19
N ASN A 88 6.04 -13.99 15.26
CA ASN A 88 5.61 -13.13 16.36
C ASN A 88 5.03 -11.79 15.87
N VAL A 89 4.07 -11.26 16.61
CA VAL A 89 3.46 -9.94 16.43
C VAL A 89 3.75 -9.11 17.67
N GLU A 90 4.26 -7.91 17.47
CA GLU A 90 4.48 -6.92 18.53
C GLU A 90 3.34 -5.90 18.61
N ILE A 91 3.27 -5.18 19.72
CA ILE A 91 2.29 -4.10 19.93
C ILE A 91 2.76 -2.84 19.21
N TRP A 92 1.87 -2.24 18.44
CA TRP A 92 2.07 -0.93 17.80
C TRP A 92 1.01 0.05 18.32
N PRO A 93 1.33 1.33 18.59
CA PRO A 93 2.64 1.95 18.42
C PRO A 93 3.64 1.51 19.50
N ASP A 94 4.88 1.25 19.07
CA ASP A 94 6.02 1.10 20.00
C ASP A 94 6.39 2.47 20.61
N PRO A 95 6.47 2.61 21.95
CA PRO A 95 6.72 3.91 22.60
C PRO A 95 8.08 4.54 22.29
N THR A 96 9.08 3.76 21.89
CA THR A 96 10.42 4.27 21.59
C THR A 96 10.52 4.74 20.14
N ARG A 97 9.97 3.95 19.21
CA ARG A 97 10.01 4.20 17.76
C ARG A 97 8.90 5.15 17.29
N HIS A 98 7.85 5.30 18.08
CA HIS A 98 6.69 6.15 17.77
C HIS A 98 6.29 6.99 18.99
N SER A 99 7.25 7.68 19.59
CA SER A 99 7.02 8.53 20.76
C SER A 99 6.00 9.65 20.53
N ASP A 100 5.72 9.98 19.27
CA ASP A 100 4.73 10.97 18.85
C ASP A 100 3.33 10.39 18.58
N LEU A 101 3.16 9.06 18.63
CA LEU A 101 1.90 8.39 18.35
C LEU A 101 1.28 7.80 19.62
N THR A 102 -0.02 7.98 19.79
CA THR A 102 -0.78 7.36 20.87
C THR A 102 -2.10 6.84 20.33
N TYR A 103 -2.24 5.52 20.34
CA TYR A 103 -3.46 4.82 19.94
C TYR A 103 -3.83 3.78 21.00
N ALA A 104 -5.10 3.77 21.39
CA ALA A 104 -5.66 2.75 22.27
C ALA A 104 -6.33 1.64 21.46
N ASN A 105 -6.53 0.47 22.07
CA ASN A 105 -7.28 -0.65 21.48
C ASN A 105 -6.73 -1.14 20.13
N ILE A 106 -5.41 -1.25 20.03
CA ILE A 106 -4.65 -1.64 18.83
C ILE A 106 -4.27 -3.13 18.81
N GLY A 107 -4.97 -3.94 19.61
CA GLY A 107 -4.76 -5.38 19.73
C GLY A 107 -3.61 -5.76 20.67
N THR A 108 -3.34 -7.06 20.74
CA THR A 108 -2.33 -7.64 21.64
C THR A 108 -1.14 -8.20 20.85
N ALA A 109 0.00 -8.36 21.53
CA ALA A 109 1.12 -9.13 21.00
C ALA A 109 0.75 -10.61 20.79
N SER A 110 1.53 -11.31 19.96
CA SER A 110 1.44 -12.75 19.78
C SER A 110 2.83 -13.35 19.60
N ALA A 111 3.18 -14.41 20.32
CA ALA A 111 4.47 -15.07 20.17
C ALA A 111 4.57 -15.89 18.86
N SER A 112 3.43 -16.37 18.35
CA SER A 112 3.35 -17.26 17.18
C SER A 112 2.89 -16.55 15.91
N GLY A 113 2.16 -15.44 16.06
CA GLY A 113 1.38 -14.78 15.00
C GLY A 113 0.60 -15.75 14.13
N TYR A 114 0.58 -15.49 12.82
CA TYR A 114 -0.29 -16.14 11.84
C TYR A 114 0.46 -17.20 11.04
N TYR A 115 1.05 -18.19 11.72
CA TYR A 115 1.90 -19.20 11.11
C TYR A 115 1.21 -20.02 10.00
N TRP A 116 -0.11 -20.19 10.08
CA TRP A 116 -0.91 -20.89 9.06
C TRP A 116 -1.08 -20.06 7.78
N LEU A 117 -0.89 -18.74 7.84
CA LEU A 117 -0.95 -17.83 6.70
C LEU A 117 0.42 -17.56 6.07
N ALA A 118 1.47 -18.27 6.49
CA ALA A 118 2.83 -18.06 6.00
C ALA A 118 2.98 -18.25 4.47
N TYR A 119 2.13 -19.10 3.88
CA TYR A 119 2.07 -19.36 2.44
C TYR A 119 0.67 -19.15 1.84
N GLU A 120 -0.18 -18.36 2.50
CA GLU A 120 -1.48 -17.97 1.97
C GLU A 120 -1.28 -16.87 0.89
N LEU A 121 -1.76 -17.11 -0.32
CA LEU A 121 -1.59 -16.19 -1.45
C LEU A 121 -2.31 -14.86 -1.20
N ARG A 122 -3.48 -14.89 -0.55
CA ARG A 122 -4.21 -13.68 -0.12
C ARG A 122 -3.59 -12.98 1.08
N ASN A 123 -2.47 -13.46 1.58
CA ASN A 123 -1.69 -12.81 2.62
C ASN A 123 -0.44 -12.12 2.05
N TYR A 124 -0.18 -12.23 0.74
CA TYR A 124 1.00 -11.68 0.09
C TYR A 124 0.74 -10.34 -0.60
N ALA A 125 1.76 -9.48 -0.62
CA ALA A 125 1.79 -8.29 -1.45
C ALA A 125 3.24 -7.85 -1.74
N ALA A 126 3.51 -7.22 -2.88
CA ALA A 126 4.79 -6.59 -3.14
C ALA A 126 4.88 -5.23 -2.44
N SER A 127 5.94 -4.99 -1.68
CA SER A 127 6.12 -3.74 -0.94
C SER A 127 7.56 -3.24 -1.05
N CYS A 128 7.74 -1.92 -0.88
CA CYS A 128 9.09 -1.35 -0.77
C CYS A 128 9.70 -1.72 0.59
N LYS A 129 11.04 -1.81 0.64
CA LYS A 129 11.75 -2.15 1.88
C LYS A 129 11.46 -1.19 3.03
N VAL A 130 11.21 0.08 2.74
CA VAL A 130 10.85 1.06 3.77
C VAL A 130 9.51 0.70 4.42
N CYS A 131 8.48 0.40 3.63
CA CYS A 131 7.17 0.05 4.20
C CYS A 131 7.19 -1.30 4.92
N ASN A 132 7.88 -2.32 4.37
CA ASN A 132 7.97 -3.64 5.02
C ASN A 132 8.96 -3.67 6.19
N SER A 133 10.23 -3.35 5.93
CA SER A 133 11.34 -3.58 6.86
C SER A 133 11.54 -2.47 7.90
N ILE A 134 10.98 -1.28 7.72
CA ILE A 134 11.10 -0.18 8.70
C ILE A 134 9.78 0.06 9.41
N PHE A 135 8.71 0.27 8.65
CA PHE A 135 7.40 0.62 9.19
C PHE A 135 6.58 -0.58 9.65
N LYS A 136 6.38 -1.60 8.81
CA LYS A 136 5.47 -2.70 9.16
C LYS A 136 6.09 -3.71 10.11
N LEU A 137 7.31 -4.16 9.83
CA LEU A 137 8.02 -5.19 10.58
C LEU A 137 7.09 -6.37 10.94
N ASN A 138 6.92 -6.60 12.23
CA ASN A 138 6.07 -7.60 12.84
C ASN A 138 4.89 -6.96 13.59
N TRP A 139 4.50 -5.73 13.26
CA TRP A 139 3.32 -5.10 13.83
C TRP A 139 2.08 -5.37 12.99
N PHE A 140 0.96 -5.59 13.66
CA PHE A 140 -0.34 -5.78 13.02
C PHE A 140 -1.46 -5.31 13.95
N PRO A 141 -1.79 -4.01 13.91
CA PRO A 141 -2.82 -3.43 14.77
C PRO A 141 -4.22 -3.89 14.34
N ILE A 142 -5.01 -4.30 15.31
CA ILE A 142 -6.38 -4.83 15.14
C ILE A 142 -7.29 -4.22 16.21
N ALA A 143 -8.59 -4.08 15.92
CA ALA A 143 -9.53 -3.49 16.86
C ALA A 143 -10.19 -4.51 17.82
N ALA A 144 -10.06 -5.81 17.53
CA ALA A 144 -10.71 -6.89 18.27
C ALA A 144 -9.74 -7.99 18.70
N VAL A 145 -10.27 -9.17 19.02
CA VAL A 145 -9.50 -10.32 19.51
C VAL A 145 -8.70 -10.92 18.37
N ARG A 146 -7.40 -11.14 18.61
CA ARG A 146 -6.50 -11.75 17.63
C ARG A 146 -6.83 -13.23 17.42
N ALA A 147 -6.89 -13.65 16.17
CA ALA A 147 -6.91 -15.06 15.77
C ALA A 147 -5.60 -15.74 16.18
N LEU A 148 -5.67 -16.96 16.71
CA LEU A 148 -4.53 -17.72 17.23
C LEU A 148 -4.29 -19.02 16.43
N SER A 149 -5.21 -19.40 15.56
CA SER A 149 -5.17 -20.62 14.75
C SER A 149 -5.95 -20.49 13.45
N GLU A 150 -5.77 -21.49 12.57
CA GLU A 150 -6.45 -21.60 11.28
C GLU A 150 -7.97 -21.76 11.36
N THR A 151 -8.50 -22.09 12.53
CA THR A 151 -9.96 -22.22 12.75
C THR A 151 -10.62 -20.91 13.17
N ASP A 152 -9.84 -19.88 13.51
CA ASP A 152 -10.36 -18.60 13.97
C ASP A 152 -10.73 -17.69 12.80
N ALA A 153 -11.78 -16.87 12.97
CA ALA A 153 -12.24 -15.94 11.94
C ALA A 153 -11.37 -14.67 11.90
N VAL A 154 -10.32 -14.69 11.07
CA VAL A 154 -9.37 -13.57 10.92
C VAL A 154 -10.00 -12.24 10.49
N ASP A 155 -11.18 -12.25 9.89
CA ASP A 155 -11.87 -11.03 9.46
C ASP A 155 -12.62 -10.33 10.62
N GLN A 156 -12.88 -11.07 11.72
CA GLN A 156 -13.47 -10.50 12.94
C GLN A 156 -12.44 -9.76 13.80
N GLU A 157 -11.15 -9.83 13.45
CA GLU A 157 -10.11 -9.05 14.13
C GLU A 157 -10.26 -7.54 13.89
N HIS A 158 -10.94 -7.16 12.81
CA HIS A 158 -11.09 -5.78 12.35
C HIS A 158 -9.72 -5.09 12.24
N ALA A 159 -8.91 -5.56 11.29
CA ALA A 159 -7.57 -5.02 11.05
C ALA A 159 -7.61 -3.52 10.72
N PHE A 160 -6.75 -2.74 11.36
CA PHE A 160 -6.64 -1.31 11.06
C PHE A 160 -5.91 -1.06 9.74
N LEU A 161 -4.96 -1.93 9.37
CA LEU A 161 -4.33 -1.86 8.05
C LEU A 161 -5.32 -2.32 6.97
N CYS A 162 -5.14 -1.82 5.75
CA CYS A 162 -5.95 -2.20 4.59
C CYS A 162 -5.18 -3.17 3.70
N TYR A 163 -5.80 -4.27 3.28
CA TYR A 163 -5.22 -5.18 2.29
C TYR A 163 -5.74 -4.82 0.88
N PRO A 164 -4.92 -4.30 -0.04
CA PRO A 164 -5.44 -3.68 -1.27
C PRO A 164 -5.73 -4.64 -2.42
N LEU A 165 -5.43 -5.94 -2.26
CA LEU A 165 -5.52 -6.91 -3.35
C LEU A 165 -6.87 -7.63 -3.30
N GLY A 166 -7.65 -7.50 -4.38
CA GLY A 166 -8.99 -8.06 -4.50
C GLY A 166 -10.04 -7.29 -3.70
N GLU A 167 -11.15 -7.96 -3.40
CA GLU A 167 -12.35 -7.35 -2.79
C GLU A 167 -12.60 -7.78 -1.34
N GLY A 168 -11.64 -8.45 -0.70
CA GLY A 168 -11.76 -8.94 0.67
C GLY A 168 -11.75 -7.85 1.74
N ASP A 169 -11.49 -6.59 1.36
CA ASP A 169 -11.44 -5.43 2.24
C ASP A 169 -12.03 -4.20 1.53
N LEU A 170 -12.24 -3.12 2.28
CA LEU A 170 -12.65 -1.82 1.76
C LEU A 170 -11.68 -1.31 0.70
N ASP A 171 -12.19 -0.44 -0.17
CA ASP A 171 -11.32 0.21 -1.14
C ASP A 171 -10.39 1.15 -0.38
N PRO A 172 -9.06 1.08 -0.57
CA PRO A 172 -8.16 1.99 0.12
C PRO A 172 -8.48 3.48 -0.11
N GLU A 173 -9.09 3.85 -1.24
CA GLU A 173 -9.52 5.24 -1.50
C GLU A 173 -10.72 5.69 -0.64
N GLU A 174 -11.50 4.76 -0.07
CA GLU A 174 -12.52 5.06 0.96
C GLU A 174 -11.90 5.33 2.34
N LEU A 175 -10.63 4.98 2.54
CA LEU A 175 -9.94 5.20 3.81
C LEU A 175 -8.99 6.40 3.75
N ILE A 176 -8.30 6.57 2.62
CA ILE A 176 -7.28 7.60 2.42
C ILE A 176 -7.49 8.32 1.10
N THR A 177 -7.55 9.65 1.19
CA THR A 177 -7.48 10.56 0.05
C THR A 177 -6.30 11.52 0.24
N PHE A 178 -6.18 12.54 -0.60
CA PHE A 178 -5.07 13.48 -0.56
C PHE A 178 -5.55 14.92 -0.64
N THR A 179 -4.91 15.78 0.16
CA THR A 179 -4.87 17.23 -0.05
C THR A 179 -3.50 17.56 -0.59
N LEU A 180 -3.43 17.86 -1.90
CA LEU A 180 -2.17 17.92 -2.65
C LEU A 180 -1.28 16.70 -2.35
N THR A 181 -0.09 16.91 -1.78
CA THR A 181 0.88 15.85 -1.51
C THR A 181 0.63 15.09 -0.21
N THR A 182 -0.26 15.59 0.64
CA THR A 182 -0.50 15.11 2.00
C THR A 182 -1.65 14.11 2.00
N ALA A 183 -1.37 12.89 2.46
CA ALA A 183 -2.40 11.88 2.68
C ALA A 183 -3.27 12.27 3.87
N VAL A 184 -4.59 12.19 3.71
CA VAL A 184 -5.57 12.50 4.77
C VAL A 184 -6.65 11.41 4.79
N PRO A 185 -7.30 11.14 5.93
CA PRO A 185 -8.44 10.22 5.94
C PRO A 185 -9.56 10.75 5.05
N THR A 186 -10.20 9.87 4.27
CA THR A 186 -11.31 10.25 3.39
C THR A 186 -12.52 10.74 4.20
N HIS A 187 -12.79 10.09 5.33
CA HIS A 187 -13.86 10.49 6.24
C HIS A 187 -13.33 11.49 7.29
N ARG A 188 -14.17 12.43 7.72
CA ARG A 188 -13.81 13.44 8.73
C ARG A 188 -13.73 12.87 10.16
N GLU A 189 -14.60 11.92 10.48
CA GLU A 189 -14.74 11.34 11.82
C GLU A 189 -15.22 9.87 11.76
N GLY A 190 -15.26 9.21 12.93
CA GLY A 190 -15.74 7.84 13.07
C GLY A 190 -14.70 6.74 12.77
N PRO A 191 -15.14 5.47 12.71
CA PRO A 191 -14.23 4.32 12.59
C PRO A 191 -13.38 4.31 11.31
N LEU A 192 -13.94 4.70 10.16
CA LEU A 192 -13.19 4.74 8.90
C LEU A 192 -12.11 5.82 8.89
N ASN A 193 -12.41 6.95 9.53
CA ASN A 193 -11.45 8.03 9.74
C ASN A 193 -10.31 7.61 10.68
N LEU A 194 -10.61 6.88 11.76
CA LEU A 194 -9.58 6.27 12.62
C LEU A 194 -8.70 5.29 11.84
N ARG A 195 -9.32 4.41 11.05
CA ARG A 195 -8.61 3.44 10.21
C ARG A 195 -7.69 4.13 9.21
N GLY A 196 -8.17 5.15 8.51
CA GLY A 196 -7.37 5.98 7.60
C GLY A 196 -6.18 6.66 8.29
N ARG A 197 -6.40 7.29 9.45
CA ARG A 197 -5.31 7.89 10.25
C ARG A 197 -4.25 6.88 10.64
N ILE A 198 -4.66 5.73 11.17
CA ILE A 198 -3.72 4.67 11.58
C ILE A 198 -2.89 4.23 10.38
N ILE A 199 -3.48 4.01 9.20
CA ILE A 199 -2.69 3.62 8.02
C ILE A 199 -1.69 4.71 7.61
N ILE A 200 -2.11 5.98 7.63
CA ILE A 200 -1.24 7.13 7.29
C ILE A 200 -0.04 7.20 8.24
N ASP A 201 -0.28 7.10 9.55
CA ASP A 201 0.76 7.18 10.58
C ASP A 201 1.65 5.93 10.59
N PHE A 202 1.04 4.75 10.49
CA PHE A 202 1.71 3.46 10.52
C PHE A 202 2.75 3.34 9.40
N PHE A 203 2.43 3.81 8.19
CA PHE A 203 3.38 3.81 7.08
C PHE A 203 4.13 5.14 6.91
N GLY A 204 3.98 6.09 7.83
CA GLY A 204 4.60 7.41 7.74
C GLY A 204 4.39 8.05 6.37
N LEU A 205 3.15 8.02 5.85
CA LEU A 205 2.84 8.46 4.48
C LEU A 205 3.10 9.96 4.26
N ASN A 206 3.15 10.73 5.34
CA ASN A 206 3.43 12.17 5.37
C ASN A 206 4.77 12.53 6.05
N LYS A 207 5.57 11.52 6.44
CA LYS A 207 6.88 11.71 7.11
C LYS A 207 8.06 11.54 6.15
N ARG A 208 7.80 11.35 4.86
CA ARG A 208 8.79 10.94 3.86
C ARG A 208 8.86 11.95 2.71
N ASP A 209 9.92 12.73 2.69
CA ASP A 209 10.14 13.77 1.68
C ASP A 209 10.04 13.24 0.25
N THR A 210 10.63 12.09 -0.04
CA THR A 210 10.56 11.47 -1.38
C THR A 210 9.11 11.23 -1.81
N LEU A 211 8.23 10.79 -0.91
CA LEU A 211 6.82 10.60 -1.27
C LEU A 211 6.12 11.91 -1.59
N HIS A 212 6.39 12.97 -0.82
CA HIS A 212 5.83 14.28 -1.12
C HIS A 212 6.31 14.79 -2.46
N ARG A 213 7.60 14.62 -2.79
CA ARG A 213 8.19 15.06 -4.05
C ARG A 213 7.65 14.29 -5.25
N ASP A 214 7.61 12.96 -5.17
CA ASP A 214 7.07 12.13 -6.25
C ASP A 214 5.58 12.47 -6.50
N ARG A 215 4.78 12.66 -5.43
CA ARG A 215 3.38 13.13 -5.53
C ARG A 215 3.29 14.52 -6.15
N ALA A 216 4.16 15.45 -5.76
CA ALA A 216 4.16 16.82 -6.29
C ALA A 216 4.51 16.86 -7.78
N GLN A 217 5.48 16.06 -8.21
CA GLN A 217 5.84 15.92 -9.62
C GLN A 217 4.68 15.35 -10.43
N MET A 218 3.95 14.37 -9.86
CA MET A 218 2.75 13.84 -10.50
C MET A 218 1.61 14.87 -10.58
N ILE A 219 1.36 15.61 -9.50
CA ILE A 219 0.36 16.70 -9.46
C ILE A 219 0.72 17.80 -10.45
N GLY A 220 1.98 18.24 -10.49
CA GLY A 220 2.46 19.24 -11.44
C GLY A 220 2.24 18.79 -12.88
N SER A 221 2.61 17.54 -13.19
CA SER A 221 2.46 16.96 -14.53
C SER A 221 0.99 16.92 -14.97
N ILE A 222 0.09 16.40 -14.13
CA ILE A 222 -1.33 16.35 -14.49
C ILE A 222 -1.99 17.73 -14.48
N GLY A 223 -1.58 18.63 -13.59
CA GLY A 223 -2.08 20.00 -13.51
C GLY A 223 -1.81 20.79 -14.79
N MET A 224 -0.60 20.67 -15.34
CA MET A 224 -0.26 21.27 -16.64
C MET A 224 -1.17 20.74 -17.77
N LEU A 225 -1.40 19.42 -17.82
CA LEU A 225 -2.27 18.81 -18.83
C LEU A 225 -3.72 19.27 -18.70
N LEU A 226 -4.26 19.31 -17.47
CA LEU A 226 -5.61 19.76 -17.19
C LEU A 226 -5.80 21.25 -17.51
N GLU A 227 -4.78 22.08 -17.24
CA GLU A 227 -4.81 23.49 -17.60
C GLU A 227 -4.86 23.69 -19.11
N GLU A 228 -4.03 22.98 -19.88
CA GLU A 228 -4.06 23.04 -21.33
C GLU A 228 -5.40 22.55 -21.91
N ARG A 229 -5.99 21.50 -21.31
CA ARG A 229 -7.33 21.03 -21.67
C ARG A 229 -8.36 22.13 -21.48
N ASP A 230 -8.38 22.76 -20.31
CA ASP A 230 -9.35 23.81 -19.97
C ASP A 230 -9.19 25.07 -20.85
N ARG A 231 -7.95 25.37 -21.30
CA ARG A 231 -7.67 26.45 -22.26
C ARG A 231 -8.00 26.08 -23.71
N GLY A 232 -8.35 24.82 -23.99
CA GLY A 232 -8.59 24.32 -25.35
C GLY A 232 -7.33 24.19 -26.20
N THR A 233 -6.15 24.10 -25.59
CA THR A 233 -4.85 24.00 -26.27
C THR A 233 -4.22 22.61 -26.22
N ALA A 234 -4.81 21.67 -25.47
CA ALA A 234 -4.31 20.31 -25.38
C ALA A 234 -4.47 19.57 -26.73
N SER A 235 -3.42 18.87 -27.16
CA SER A 235 -3.48 17.96 -28.32
C SER A 235 -4.25 16.68 -27.97
N ALA A 236 -4.60 15.88 -28.98
CA ALA A 236 -5.28 14.60 -28.78
C ALA A 236 -4.46 13.65 -27.88
N GLU A 237 -3.14 13.62 -28.04
CA GLU A 237 -2.24 12.82 -27.22
C GLU A 237 -2.21 13.28 -25.76
N LYS A 238 -2.30 14.59 -25.51
CA LYS A 238 -2.38 15.14 -24.15
C LYS A 238 -3.70 14.80 -23.48
N LEU A 239 -4.81 14.84 -24.23
CA LEU A 239 -6.12 14.40 -23.74
C LEU A 239 -6.11 12.91 -23.39
N GLU A 240 -5.49 12.08 -24.23
CA GLU A 240 -5.30 10.65 -23.93
C GLU A 240 -4.43 10.44 -22.67
N ALA A 241 -3.36 11.20 -22.51
CA ALA A 241 -2.50 11.13 -21.32
C ALA A 241 -3.27 11.45 -20.03
N ILE A 242 -4.20 12.41 -20.04
CA ILE A 242 -5.06 12.74 -18.88
C ILE A 242 -5.91 11.53 -18.47
N GLU A 243 -6.40 10.75 -19.43
CA GLU A 243 -7.17 9.53 -19.17
C GLU A 243 -6.27 8.41 -18.66
N GLN A 244 -5.11 8.20 -19.27
CA GLN A 244 -4.13 7.19 -18.84
C GLN A 244 -3.62 7.45 -17.41
N LEU A 245 -3.49 8.71 -17.00
CA LEU A 245 -3.09 9.11 -15.64
C LEU A 245 -4.10 8.72 -14.54
N ASN A 246 -5.30 8.25 -14.91
CA ASN A 246 -6.25 7.64 -13.98
C ASN A 246 -5.93 6.17 -13.67
N GLY A 247 -5.05 5.54 -14.44
CA GLY A 247 -4.80 4.11 -14.41
C GLY A 247 -4.10 3.62 -13.14
N PRO A 248 -4.33 2.36 -12.73
CA PRO A 248 -3.70 1.77 -11.54
C PRO A 248 -2.18 1.64 -11.66
N HIS A 249 -1.63 1.69 -12.87
CA HIS A 249 -0.20 1.63 -13.11
C HIS A 249 0.52 2.92 -12.69
N VAL A 250 -0.17 4.06 -12.63
CA VAL A 250 0.40 5.39 -12.38
C VAL A 250 0.99 5.46 -10.97
N PRO A 251 2.24 5.93 -10.78
CA PRO A 251 2.81 6.16 -9.44
C PRO A 251 1.91 7.10 -8.64
N HIS A 252 1.67 6.77 -7.37
CA HIS A 252 0.77 7.55 -6.51
C HIS A 252 -0.62 7.82 -7.12
N ALA A 253 -1.21 6.81 -7.78
CA ALA A 253 -2.49 6.94 -8.48
C ALA A 253 -3.60 7.53 -7.61
N ALA A 254 -3.71 7.14 -6.32
CA ALA A 254 -4.72 7.73 -5.43
C ALA A 254 -4.55 9.25 -5.25
N CYS A 255 -3.31 9.73 -5.18
CA CYS A 255 -2.99 11.17 -5.09
C CYS A 255 -3.36 11.89 -6.39
N VAL A 256 -3.03 11.30 -7.54
CA VAL A 256 -3.38 11.85 -8.86
C VAL A 256 -4.90 11.92 -9.03
N ARG A 257 -5.63 10.85 -8.67
CA ARG A 257 -7.09 10.79 -8.70
C ARG A 257 -7.73 11.83 -7.78
N ALA A 258 -7.23 11.98 -6.56
CA ALA A 258 -7.68 13.00 -5.63
C ALA A 258 -7.48 14.42 -6.19
N PHE A 259 -6.35 14.67 -6.85
CA PHE A 259 -6.08 15.95 -7.49
C PHE A 259 -6.99 16.22 -8.70
N LYS A 260 -7.28 15.22 -9.55
CA LYS A 260 -8.28 15.37 -10.63
C LYS A 260 -9.64 15.76 -10.05
N ARG A 261 -10.09 15.08 -8.99
CA ARG A 261 -11.33 15.43 -8.28
C ARG A 261 -11.29 16.87 -7.75
N LEU A 262 -10.18 17.29 -7.14
CA LEU A 262 -10.00 18.68 -6.70
C LEU A 262 -10.16 19.67 -7.86
N TRP A 263 -9.57 19.37 -9.02
CA TRP A 263 -9.70 20.21 -10.21
C TRP A 263 -11.13 20.38 -10.69
N GLU A 264 -11.94 19.33 -10.59
CA GLU A 264 -13.36 19.34 -10.96
C GLU A 264 -14.23 20.12 -9.97
N VAL A 265 -13.96 20.00 -8.67
CA VAL A 265 -14.79 20.62 -7.61
C VAL A 265 -14.36 22.04 -7.25
N ASP A 266 -13.07 22.36 -7.35
CA ASP A 266 -12.48 23.66 -7.05
C ASP A 266 -11.24 23.91 -7.91
N ALA A 267 -11.48 24.30 -9.16
CA ALA A 267 -10.43 24.56 -10.14
C ALA A 267 -9.53 25.76 -9.76
N VAL A 268 -9.95 26.65 -8.85
CA VAL A 268 -9.10 27.77 -8.38
C VAL A 268 -8.07 27.24 -7.38
N ALA A 269 -8.52 26.49 -6.37
CA ALA A 269 -7.63 25.84 -5.42
C ALA A 269 -6.68 24.84 -6.12
N ALA A 270 -7.21 24.05 -7.07
CA ALA A 270 -6.39 23.11 -7.84
C ALA A 270 -5.29 23.80 -8.64
N ARG A 271 -5.60 24.93 -9.29
CA ARG A 271 -4.61 25.71 -10.06
C ARG A 271 -3.48 26.25 -9.17
N ARG A 272 -3.84 26.88 -8.04
CA ARG A 272 -2.85 27.29 -7.03
C ARG A 272 -2.02 26.10 -6.53
N GLY A 273 -2.69 24.97 -6.30
CA GLY A 273 -2.09 23.75 -5.79
C GLY A 273 -1.02 23.14 -6.70
N TYR A 274 -1.29 22.97 -8.01
CA TYR A 274 -0.27 22.38 -8.89
C TYR A 274 0.92 23.31 -9.14
N GLU A 275 0.72 24.64 -9.16
CA GLU A 275 1.83 25.59 -9.24
C GLU A 275 2.76 25.46 -8.01
N MET A 276 2.17 25.35 -6.82
CA MET A 276 2.92 25.09 -5.58
C MET A 276 3.65 23.74 -5.64
N CYS A 277 3.01 22.69 -6.16
CA CYS A 277 3.62 21.37 -6.35
C CYS A 277 4.76 21.39 -7.39
N LEU A 278 4.62 22.10 -8.50
CA LEU A 278 5.69 22.28 -9.49
C LEU A 278 6.90 22.94 -8.84
N ALA A 279 6.68 24.01 -8.07
CA ALA A 279 7.77 24.72 -7.43
C ALA A 279 8.47 23.86 -6.34
N TYR A 280 7.70 23.10 -5.56
CA TYR A 280 8.24 22.19 -4.53
C TYR A 280 8.95 20.95 -5.12
N GLY A 281 8.40 20.34 -6.17
CA GLY A 281 8.86 19.07 -6.73
C GLY A 281 10.31 19.05 -7.23
N PHE A 282 10.87 20.23 -7.52
CA PHE A 282 12.24 20.42 -8.01
C PHE A 282 13.15 21.23 -7.08
N ASP A 283 12.61 21.77 -5.98
CA ASP A 283 13.36 22.60 -5.03
C ASP A 283 13.46 21.91 -3.67
N LEU A 284 14.68 21.48 -3.32
CA LEU A 284 14.92 20.76 -2.07
C LEU A 284 14.72 21.63 -0.82
N SER A 285 14.76 22.96 -0.95
CA SER A 285 14.64 23.89 0.16
C SER A 285 13.19 24.18 0.60
N ARG A 286 12.21 23.79 -0.22
CA ARG A 286 10.80 24.06 0.05
C ARG A 286 10.16 23.00 0.93
N ALA A 287 9.19 23.42 1.73
CA ALA A 287 8.31 22.53 2.46
C ALA A 287 7.21 21.95 1.55
N PRO A 288 6.63 20.78 1.89
CA PRO A 288 5.49 20.22 1.18
C PRO A 288 4.35 21.24 1.07
N PRO A 289 3.69 21.36 -0.09
CA PRO A 289 2.62 22.33 -0.30
C PRO A 289 1.32 21.92 0.41
N ASP A 290 0.59 22.94 0.87
CA ASP A 290 -0.72 22.84 1.52
C ASP A 290 -1.67 23.91 0.94
N LEU A 291 -2.99 23.70 1.03
CA LEU A 291 -4.02 24.57 0.44
C LEU A 291 -4.60 25.58 1.42
#